data_AF-A0AA96TQK4-F1
#
_entry.id   AF-A0AA96TQK4-F1
#
_cell.length_a   1.000
_cell.length_b   1.000
_cell.length_c   1.000
_cell.angle_alpha   90.00
_cell.angle_beta   90.00
_cell.angle_gamma   90.00
#
_symmetry.space_group_name_H-M   'P 1'
#
loop_
_entity.id
_entity.type
_entity.pdbx_description
1 polymer ?
#
loop_
_entity_poly.entity_id
_entity_poly.type
_entity_poly.pdbx_seq_one_letter_code
_entity_poly.pdbx_strand_id
1 'polypeptide(L)'
;MTTPPPRRDGGGSLLRDRVLLRRVVVSTKPYRARILALLLLVLLGTVLALGQPLLLRLVIDDLGAGRGFGATVLPLVLIGVAGLAGVAATFAAARVADAIGHGVTSDLQRRLFDRLIGLPMPFYTTVRSGTLVSRITNDVYACEPLFTSVLASALSSSVTLLGVGVVLVAVDPRLALVLLLVPLVLWPVRRSEARINTVIRSSFRHNADLSAHVESVLNRDGVLLARQSGALDVERRRFGVLAGEVRRTALRLASWRAGIGAAYETVFTATTTALLAGGALLVTRGDVSVGTLVLFLLYLRQIQGPVSTLVGLRYPAIRAGAAFGRVFDVLDSAVLPVPERGSRPRAVAEDGVVLRFRDVSFEHVPADEVSIPACPAPRRCPVPACSA
;
A
#
# COMPACT_ATOMS: atom_id res chain seq x y z
N MET A 1 17.22 19.78 -28.58
CA MET A 1 15.77 19.43 -28.62
C MET A 1 15.61 17.95 -28.32
N THR A 2 15.56 17.60 -27.04
CA THR A 2 15.24 16.24 -26.58
C THR A 2 13.75 16.22 -26.26
N THR A 3 13.00 15.40 -27.00
CA THR A 3 11.57 15.18 -26.79
C THR A 3 11.28 14.85 -25.31
N PRO A 4 10.30 15.51 -24.67
CA PRO A 4 9.92 15.17 -23.31
C PRO A 4 9.36 13.74 -23.27
N PRO A 5 9.63 12.98 -22.20
CA PRO A 5 9.13 11.61 -22.07
C PRO A 5 7.59 11.58 -22.07
N PRO A 6 6.98 10.48 -22.51
CA PRO A 6 5.53 10.37 -22.62
C PRO A 6 4.84 10.52 -21.26
N ARG A 7 3.68 11.19 -21.26
CA ARG A 7 2.80 11.41 -20.11
C ARG A 7 2.56 10.10 -19.35
N ARG A 8 3.05 10.03 -18.12
CA ARG A 8 2.67 8.98 -17.18
C ARG A 8 1.30 9.32 -16.63
N ASP A 9 0.26 8.73 -17.20
CA ASP A 9 -1.02 8.63 -16.50
C ASP A 9 -0.75 7.90 -15.17
N GLY A 10 -0.80 8.62 -14.05
CA GLY A 10 -0.51 8.16 -12.69
C GLY A 10 -1.46 7.08 -12.15
N GLY A 11 -2.07 6.28 -13.02
CA GLY A 11 -2.99 5.19 -12.72
C GLY A 11 -2.42 3.79 -12.94
N GLY A 12 -1.15 3.65 -13.34
CA GLY A 12 -0.48 2.35 -13.45
C GLY A 12 -0.31 1.69 -12.09
N SER A 13 -0.69 0.42 -11.95
CA SER A 13 -0.41 -0.34 -10.73
C SER A 13 1.11 -0.38 -10.50
N LEU A 14 1.57 -0.20 -9.24
CA LEU A 14 2.98 -0.35 -8.86
C LEU A 14 3.63 -1.61 -9.45
N LEU A 15 2.85 -2.69 -9.53
CA LEU A 15 3.28 -3.99 -10.03
C LEU A 15 3.63 -4.01 -11.53
N ARG A 16 3.21 -3.01 -12.31
CA ARG A 16 3.42 -2.96 -13.76
C ARG A 16 4.52 -1.98 -14.18
N ASP A 17 4.81 -0.97 -13.36
CA ASP A 17 5.83 0.03 -13.66
C ASP A 17 7.20 -0.37 -13.08
N ARG A 18 8.00 -1.06 -13.90
CA ARG A 18 9.35 -1.55 -13.55
C ARG A 18 10.28 -0.43 -13.10
N VAL A 19 10.08 0.80 -13.58
CA VAL A 19 10.94 1.94 -13.23
C VAL A 19 10.64 2.42 -11.81
N LEU A 20 9.37 2.51 -11.43
CA LEU A 20 8.95 2.85 -10.06
C LEU A 20 9.43 1.78 -9.07
N LEU A 21 9.27 0.50 -9.40
CA LEU A 21 9.76 -0.60 -8.55
C LEU A 21 11.27 -0.52 -8.33
N ARG A 22 12.06 -0.26 -9.38
CA ARG A 22 13.52 -0.10 -9.24
C ARG A 22 13.88 1.04 -8.29
N ARG A 23 13.17 2.17 -8.37
CA ARG A 23 13.40 3.32 -7.50
C ARG A 23 13.03 3.03 -6.05
N VAL A 24 11.91 2.35 -5.81
CA VAL A 24 11.51 1.88 -4.47
C VAL A 24 12.58 0.97 -3.87
N VAL A 25 13.11 0.02 -4.65
CA VAL A 25 14.20 -0.89 -4.21
C VAL A 25 15.51 -0.14 -3.93
N VAL A 26 15.82 0.91 -4.70
CA VAL A 26 17.00 1.74 -4.43
C VAL A 26 16.85 2.52 -3.12
N SER A 27 15.65 3.02 -2.81
CA SER A 27 15.38 3.74 -1.55
C SER A 27 15.52 2.87 -0.30
N THR A 28 15.37 1.54 -0.43
CA THR A 28 15.51 0.61 0.70
C THR A 28 16.93 0.05 0.88
N LYS A 29 17.87 0.33 -0.04
CA LYS A 29 19.28 -0.13 0.05
C LYS A 29 19.96 0.13 1.41
N PRO A 30 19.80 1.28 2.08
CA PRO A 30 20.41 1.53 3.38
C PRO A 30 19.94 0.53 4.46
N TYR A 31 18.77 -0.06 4.27
CA TYR A 31 18.10 -0.95 5.22
C TYR A 31 18.33 -2.44 4.93
N ARG A 32 19.26 -2.80 4.04
CA ARG A 32 19.51 -4.19 3.60
C ARG A 32 19.70 -5.20 4.74
N ALA A 33 20.41 -4.82 5.81
CA ALA A 33 20.64 -5.69 6.96
C ALA A 33 19.35 -5.96 7.74
N ARG A 34 18.50 -4.94 7.89
CA ARG A 34 17.17 -5.09 8.54
C ARG A 34 16.23 -5.90 7.66
N ILE A 35 16.29 -5.75 6.34
CA ILE A 35 15.51 -6.58 5.40
C ILE A 35 15.92 -8.04 5.49
N LEU A 36 17.23 -8.34 5.60
CA LEU A 36 17.71 -9.71 5.83
C LEU A 36 17.22 -10.24 7.18
N ALA A 37 17.31 -9.46 8.25
CA ALA A 37 16.79 -9.84 9.56
C ALA A 37 15.27 -10.10 9.53
N LEU A 38 14.51 -9.26 8.82
CA LEU A 38 13.08 -9.45 8.60
C LEU A 38 12.80 -10.77 7.87
N LEU A 39 13.53 -11.06 6.79
CA LEU A 39 13.39 -12.30 6.02
C LEU A 39 13.65 -13.53 6.92
N LEU A 40 14.71 -13.49 7.72
CA LEU A 40 15.06 -14.59 8.64
C LEU A 40 14.01 -14.77 9.74
N LEU A 41 13.50 -13.68 10.32
CA LEU A 41 12.44 -13.72 11.34
C LEU A 41 11.13 -14.26 10.77
N VAL A 42 10.76 -13.84 9.56
CA VAL A 42 9.59 -14.38 8.86
C VAL A 42 9.78 -15.86 8.58
N LEU A 43 10.93 -16.28 8.05
CA LEU A 43 11.21 -17.68 7.78
C LEU A 43 11.15 -18.53 9.06
N LEU A 44 11.79 -18.08 10.14
CA LEU A 44 11.74 -18.72 11.44
C LEU A 44 10.29 -18.83 11.95
N GLY A 45 9.54 -17.74 11.90
CA GLY A 45 8.12 -17.73 12.28
C GLY A 45 7.29 -18.72 11.45
N THR A 46 7.54 -18.81 10.14
CA THR A 46 6.84 -19.78 9.27
C THR A 46 7.20 -21.21 9.61
N VAL A 47 8.48 -21.53 9.84
CA VAL A 47 8.90 -22.90 10.22
C VAL A 47 8.28 -23.31 11.55
N LEU A 48 8.28 -22.43 12.55
CA LEU A 48 7.64 -22.67 13.84
C LEU A 48 6.13 -22.89 13.69
N ALA A 49 5.46 -22.05 12.92
CA ALA A 49 4.03 -22.13 12.68
C ALA A 49 3.64 -23.38 11.85
N LEU A 50 4.50 -23.84 10.94
CA LEU A 50 4.32 -25.08 10.20
C LEU A 50 4.55 -26.31 11.07
N GLY A 51 5.43 -26.25 12.07
CA GLY A 51 5.68 -27.36 12.98
C GLY A 51 4.49 -27.71 13.88
N GLN A 52 3.65 -26.73 14.24
CA GLN A 52 2.59 -26.94 15.22
C GLN A 52 1.55 -28.00 14.79
N PRO A 53 0.96 -27.98 13.57
CA PRO A 53 0.02 -29.01 13.15
C PRO A 53 0.65 -30.40 13.03
N LEU A 54 1.94 -30.48 12.65
CA LEU A 54 2.69 -31.74 12.58
C LEU A 54 2.88 -32.37 13.96
N LEU A 55 3.27 -31.56 14.95
CA LEU A 55 3.39 -32.03 16.34
C LEU A 55 2.02 -32.44 16.90
N LEU A 56 0.96 -31.70 16.58
CA LEU A 56 -0.39 -32.05 17.05
C LEU A 56 -0.88 -33.36 16.42
N ARG A 57 -0.58 -33.60 15.14
CA ARG A 57 -0.86 -34.89 14.50
C ARG A 57 -0.22 -36.04 15.29
N LEU A 58 1.05 -35.91 15.68
CA LEU A 58 1.75 -36.94 16.46
C LEU A 58 1.05 -37.20 17.80
N VAL A 59 0.65 -36.14 18.51
CA VAL A 59 -0.09 -36.26 19.77
C VAL A 59 -1.41 -37.00 19.57
N ILE A 60 -2.18 -36.65 18.54
CA ILE A 60 -3.48 -37.27 18.26
C ILE A 60 -3.31 -38.74 17.88
N ASP A 61 -2.34 -39.04 17.01
CA ASP A 61 -2.09 -40.40 16.54
C ASP A 61 -1.55 -41.29 17.68
N ASP A 62 -0.69 -40.76 18.56
CA ASP A 62 -0.17 -41.49 19.74
C ASP A 62 -1.26 -41.78 20.77
N LEU A 63 -2.13 -40.80 21.07
CA LEU A 63 -3.28 -41.00 21.96
C LEU A 63 -4.28 -42.00 21.37
N GLY A 64 -4.54 -41.92 20.06
CA GLY A 64 -5.41 -42.85 19.36
C GLY A 64 -4.88 -44.28 19.34
N ALA A 65 -3.54 -44.45 19.34
CA ALA A 65 -2.87 -45.75 19.45
C ALA A 65 -2.77 -46.28 20.89
N GLY A 66 -3.34 -45.59 21.89
CA GLY A 66 -3.32 -46.00 23.28
C GLY A 66 -1.97 -45.81 23.97
N ARG A 67 -1.05 -45.01 23.41
CA ARG A 67 0.22 -44.67 24.07
C ARG A 67 -0.07 -43.78 25.29
N GLY A 68 0.61 -44.07 26.40
CA GLY A 68 0.42 -43.32 27.65
C GLY A 68 0.83 -41.85 27.53
N PHE A 69 0.29 -41.02 28.43
CA PHE A 69 0.49 -39.56 28.45
C PHE A 69 1.97 -39.13 28.36
N GLY A 70 2.89 -39.93 28.90
CA GLY A 70 4.34 -39.70 28.84
C GLY A 70 4.89 -39.51 27.42
N ALA A 71 4.40 -40.25 26.43
CA ALA A 71 4.81 -40.11 25.03
C ALA A 71 4.33 -38.77 24.41
N THR A 72 3.22 -38.23 24.92
CA THR A 72 2.60 -36.99 24.41
C THR A 72 3.07 -35.72 25.10
N VAL A 73 3.74 -35.80 26.26
CA VAL A 73 4.20 -34.60 26.99
C VAL A 73 5.21 -33.80 26.18
N LEU A 74 6.22 -34.46 25.61
CA LEU A 74 7.26 -33.79 24.83
C LEU A 74 6.70 -33.00 23.63
N PRO A 75 5.90 -33.59 22.71
CA PRO A 75 5.33 -32.83 21.60
C PRO A 75 4.38 -31.72 22.07
N LEU A 76 3.65 -31.89 23.18
CA LEU A 76 2.81 -30.84 23.74
C LEU A 76 3.62 -29.64 24.25
N VAL A 77 4.73 -29.90 24.96
CA VAL A 77 5.68 -28.86 25.39
C VAL A 77 6.29 -28.16 24.18
N LEU A 78 6.70 -28.92 23.15
CA LEU A 78 7.25 -28.35 21.92
C LEU A 78 6.23 -27.47 21.18
N ILE A 79 4.94 -27.84 21.15
CA ILE A 79 3.89 -26.98 20.59
C ILE A 79 3.80 -25.66 21.35
N GLY A 80 3.83 -25.71 22.69
CA GLY A 80 3.80 -24.52 23.55
C GLY A 80 5.01 -23.61 23.32
N VAL A 81 6.22 -24.18 23.34
CA VAL A 81 7.47 -23.46 23.11
C VAL A 81 7.51 -22.89 21.68
N ALA A 82 7.14 -23.67 20.66
CA ALA A 82 7.08 -23.21 19.28
C ALA A 82 6.05 -22.10 19.08
N GLY A 83 4.91 -22.17 19.79
CA GLY A 83 3.90 -21.11 19.79
C GLY A 83 4.42 -19.81 20.37
N LEU A 84 5.04 -19.85 21.54
CA LEU A 84 5.65 -18.67 22.17
C LEU A 84 6.78 -18.10 21.32
N ALA A 85 7.65 -18.95 20.78
CA ALA A 85 8.72 -18.54 19.88
C ALA A 85 8.17 -17.94 18.57
N GLY A 86 7.07 -18.47 18.03
CA GLY A 86 6.39 -17.94 16.86
C GLY A 86 5.77 -16.57 17.11
N VAL A 87 5.14 -16.35 18.27
CA VAL A 87 4.66 -15.04 18.70
C VAL A 87 5.81 -14.03 18.85
N ALA A 88 6.93 -14.45 19.46
CA ALA A 88 8.11 -13.59 19.58
C ALA A 88 8.71 -13.25 18.20
N ALA A 89 8.80 -14.21 17.28
CA ALA A 89 9.31 -14.01 15.93
C ALA A 89 8.41 -13.07 15.12
N THR A 90 7.09 -13.23 15.19
CA THR A 90 6.14 -12.34 14.50
C THR A 90 6.16 -10.92 15.06
N PHE A 91 6.25 -10.77 16.39
CA PHE A 91 6.42 -9.46 17.02
C PHE A 91 7.73 -8.79 16.62
N ALA A 92 8.85 -9.52 16.63
CA ALA A 92 10.15 -9.01 16.20
C ALA A 92 10.12 -8.62 14.70
N ALA A 93 9.51 -9.45 13.85
CA ALA A 93 9.35 -9.16 12.42
C ALA A 93 8.56 -7.85 12.21
N ALA A 94 7.45 -7.66 12.93
CA ALA A 94 6.66 -6.43 12.86
C ALA A 94 7.49 -5.20 13.27
N ARG A 95 8.22 -5.30 14.38
CA ARG A 95 9.10 -4.22 14.88
C ARG A 95 10.20 -3.85 13.89
N VAL A 96 10.80 -4.84 13.22
CA VAL A 96 11.82 -4.61 12.19
C VAL A 96 11.19 -3.99 10.93
N ALA A 97 10.00 -4.45 10.52
CA ALA A 97 9.27 -3.90 9.38
C ALA A 97 8.89 -2.43 9.61
N ASP A 98 8.38 -2.07 10.79
CA ASP A 98 8.07 -0.69 11.16
C ASP A 98 9.34 0.18 11.20
N ALA A 99 10.45 -0.33 11.74
CA ALA A 99 11.72 0.40 11.76
C ALA A 99 12.29 0.63 10.35
N ILE A 100 12.04 -0.26 9.40
CA ILE A 100 12.36 -0.04 7.98
C ILE A 100 11.42 1.00 7.39
N GLY A 101 10.11 0.83 7.56
CA GLY A 101 9.10 1.69 6.96
C GLY A 101 9.22 3.14 7.42
N HIS A 102 9.24 3.39 8.73
CA HIS A 102 9.40 4.76 9.26
C HIS A 102 10.76 5.37 8.89
N GLY A 103 11.83 4.57 8.84
CA GLY A 103 13.14 5.03 8.40
C GLY A 103 13.11 5.52 6.94
N VAL A 104 12.56 4.71 6.03
CA VAL A 104 12.41 5.08 4.62
C VAL A 104 11.51 6.30 4.45
N THR A 105 10.40 6.38 5.19
CA THR A 105 9.49 7.53 5.18
C THR A 105 10.22 8.80 5.62
N SER A 106 11.00 8.75 6.71
CA SER A 106 11.79 9.90 7.19
C SER A 106 12.85 10.33 6.17
N ASP A 107 13.55 9.39 5.55
CA ASP A 107 14.55 9.68 4.51
C ASP A 107 13.91 10.30 3.26
N LEU A 108 12.71 9.86 2.88
CA LEU A 108 11.94 10.45 1.79
C LEU A 108 11.50 11.88 2.13
N GLN A 109 11.00 12.12 3.35
CA GLN A 109 10.63 13.47 3.81
C GLN A 109 11.81 14.43 3.77
N ARG A 110 12.99 14.00 4.25
CA ARG A 110 14.23 14.80 4.21
C ARG A 110 14.61 15.15 2.77
N ARG A 111 14.71 14.15 1.89
CA ARG A 111 15.08 14.38 0.47
C ARG A 111 14.08 15.28 -0.25
N LEU A 112 12.79 15.10 0.03
CA LEU A 112 11.74 15.89 -0.58
C LEU A 112 11.78 17.33 -0.09
N PHE A 113 12.01 17.54 1.22
CA PHE A 113 12.21 18.86 1.79
C PHE A 113 13.44 19.55 1.18
N ASP A 114 14.59 18.88 1.15
CA ASP A 114 15.83 19.38 0.55
C ASP A 114 15.65 19.76 -0.92
N ARG A 115 14.89 18.95 -1.67
CA ARG A 115 14.57 19.29 -3.07
C ARG A 115 13.66 20.49 -3.15
N LEU A 116 12.61 20.54 -2.33
CA LEU A 116 11.60 21.59 -2.36
C LEU A 116 12.15 22.96 -1.98
N ILE A 117 13.14 23.06 -1.08
CA ILE A 117 13.78 24.34 -0.72
C ILE A 117 14.81 24.82 -1.77
N GLY A 118 15.24 23.94 -2.68
CA GLY A 118 16.15 24.27 -3.77
C GLY A 118 15.45 24.68 -5.07
N LEU A 119 14.12 24.67 -5.12
CA LEU A 119 13.39 24.96 -6.35
C LEU A 119 13.45 26.45 -6.73
N PRO A 120 13.39 26.76 -8.04
CA PRO A 120 13.43 28.13 -8.51
C PRO A 120 12.20 28.95 -8.09
N MET A 121 12.37 30.25 -7.86
CA MET A 121 11.30 31.16 -7.40
C MET A 121 9.99 31.10 -8.22
N PRO A 122 10.01 30.97 -9.56
CA PRO A 122 8.81 30.76 -10.38
C PRO A 122 7.91 29.58 -9.94
N PHE A 123 8.46 28.58 -9.26
CA PHE A 123 7.69 27.46 -8.74
C PHE A 123 6.82 27.87 -7.54
N TYR A 124 7.32 28.72 -6.64
CA TYR A 124 6.57 29.17 -5.46
C TYR A 124 5.52 30.23 -5.80
N THR A 125 5.68 30.95 -6.91
CA THR A 125 4.69 31.94 -7.38
C THR A 125 3.52 31.28 -8.11
N THR A 126 3.67 30.04 -8.58
CA THR A 126 2.66 29.32 -9.37
C THR A 126 1.92 28.25 -8.57
N VAL A 127 2.55 27.63 -7.57
CA VAL A 127 1.94 26.56 -6.76
C VAL A 127 1.52 27.08 -5.40
N ARG A 128 0.28 26.78 -4.98
CA ARG A 128 -0.22 27.11 -3.63
C ARG A 128 0.64 26.41 -2.56
N SER A 129 1.05 27.16 -1.53
CA SER A 129 1.87 26.64 -0.42
C SER A 129 1.23 25.42 0.27
N GLY A 130 -0.11 25.40 0.42
CA GLY A 130 -0.86 24.27 0.98
C GLY A 130 -0.72 22.97 0.17
N THR A 131 -0.58 23.06 -1.15
CA THR A 131 -0.34 21.89 -2.02
C THR A 131 1.05 21.31 -1.80
N LEU A 132 2.05 22.15 -1.53
CA LEU A 132 3.43 21.71 -1.25
C LEU A 132 3.53 21.00 0.11
N VAL A 133 2.90 21.57 1.14
CA VAL A 133 2.84 20.94 2.48
C VAL A 133 2.13 19.58 2.40
N SER A 134 0.99 19.50 1.70
CA SER A 134 0.25 18.25 1.50
C SER A 134 1.07 17.18 0.76
N ARG A 135 1.95 17.57 -0.17
CA ARG A 135 2.86 16.62 -0.85
C ARG A 135 3.94 16.07 0.09
N ILE A 136 4.52 16.90 0.96
CA ILE A 136 5.52 16.42 1.94
C ILE A 136 4.88 15.49 2.96
N THR A 137 3.67 15.83 3.43
CA THR A 137 3.01 15.08 4.48
C THR A 137 2.18 13.94 3.89
N ASN A 138 1.05 14.25 3.28
CA ASN A 138 0.03 13.28 2.89
C ASN A 138 0.52 12.28 1.83
N ASP A 139 1.28 12.72 0.83
CA ASP A 139 1.78 11.81 -0.21
C ASP A 139 2.88 10.89 0.32
N VAL A 140 3.80 11.39 1.15
CA VAL A 140 4.84 10.54 1.75
C VAL A 140 4.24 9.57 2.76
N TYR A 141 3.26 10.00 3.58
CA TYR A 141 2.49 9.10 4.45
C TYR A 141 1.66 8.08 3.66
N ALA A 142 1.17 8.41 2.47
CA ALA A 142 0.47 7.44 1.62
C ALA A 142 1.37 6.34 1.06
N CYS A 143 2.69 6.56 1.01
CA CYS A 143 3.70 5.57 0.61
C CYS A 143 4.12 4.63 1.75
N GLU A 144 4.02 5.08 3.01
CA GLU A 144 4.49 4.37 4.20
C GLU A 144 3.98 2.92 4.31
N PRO A 145 2.67 2.62 4.11
CA PRO A 145 2.17 1.25 4.21
C PRO A 145 2.89 0.26 3.30
N LEU A 146 3.47 0.72 2.18
CA LEU A 146 4.19 -0.15 1.26
C LEU A 146 5.38 -0.83 1.97
N PHE A 147 6.08 -0.09 2.83
CA PHE A 147 7.29 -0.54 3.52
C PHE A 147 7.02 -1.14 4.90
N THR A 148 6.01 -0.64 5.63
CA THR A 148 5.69 -1.14 6.97
C THR A 148 4.94 -2.47 6.92
N SER A 149 3.96 -2.61 6.03
CA SER A 149 3.04 -3.75 6.05
C SER A 149 2.96 -4.50 4.71
N VAL A 150 2.79 -3.83 3.58
CA VAL A 150 2.49 -4.51 2.30
C VAL A 150 3.58 -5.50 1.88
N LEU A 151 4.85 -5.07 1.87
CA LEU A 151 5.96 -5.94 1.48
C LEU A 151 6.18 -7.08 2.47
N ALA A 152 6.17 -6.79 3.77
CA ALA A 152 6.36 -7.78 4.83
C ALA A 152 5.24 -8.83 4.82
N SER A 153 3.98 -8.38 4.74
CA SER A 153 2.81 -9.24 4.64
C SER A 153 2.77 -10.04 3.35
N ALA A 154 3.17 -9.46 2.20
CA ALA A 154 3.26 -10.20 0.95
C ALA A 154 4.27 -11.35 1.06
N LEU A 155 5.48 -11.04 1.52
CA LEU A 155 6.55 -12.01 1.70
C LEU A 155 6.15 -13.12 2.68
N SER A 156 5.68 -12.76 3.87
CA SER A 156 5.22 -13.71 4.90
C SER A 156 4.08 -14.60 4.40
N SER A 157 3.08 -14.00 3.73
CA SER A 157 1.95 -14.75 3.19
C SER A 157 2.40 -15.72 2.09
N SER A 158 3.29 -15.28 1.19
CA SER A 158 3.83 -16.14 0.13
C SER A 158 4.65 -17.31 0.67
N VAL A 159 5.56 -17.06 1.63
CA VAL A 159 6.36 -18.12 2.27
C VAL A 159 5.46 -19.11 3.02
N THR A 160 4.46 -18.61 3.76
CA THR A 160 3.50 -19.46 4.48
C THR A 160 2.70 -20.33 3.51
N LEU A 161 2.14 -19.76 2.45
CA LEU A 161 1.36 -20.49 1.46
C LEU A 161 2.17 -21.58 0.75
N LEU A 162 3.40 -21.25 0.36
CA LEU A 162 4.32 -22.22 -0.25
C LEU A 162 4.69 -23.32 0.75
N GLY A 163 5.03 -22.95 1.98
CA GLY A 163 5.41 -23.90 3.03
C GLY A 163 4.27 -24.87 3.37
N VAL A 164 3.06 -24.36 3.60
CA VAL A 164 1.89 -25.21 3.85
C VAL A 164 1.61 -26.11 2.64
N GLY A 165 1.64 -25.57 1.42
CA GLY A 165 1.43 -26.35 0.20
C GLY A 165 2.42 -27.51 0.06
N VAL A 166 3.72 -27.27 0.30
CA VAL A 166 4.75 -28.29 0.28
C VAL A 166 4.50 -29.36 1.34
N VAL A 167 4.18 -28.97 2.58
CA VAL A 167 3.91 -29.91 3.67
C VAL A 167 2.69 -30.78 3.36
N LEU A 168 1.59 -30.20 2.89
CA LEU A 168 0.36 -30.96 2.60
C LEU A 168 0.57 -31.98 1.49
N VAL A 169 1.25 -31.61 0.40
CA VAL A 169 1.58 -32.53 -0.69
C VAL A 169 2.53 -33.63 -0.22
N ALA A 170 3.49 -33.32 0.64
CA ALA A 170 4.42 -34.29 1.21
C ALA A 170 3.74 -35.27 2.19
N VAL A 171 2.72 -34.82 2.92
CA VAL A 171 1.99 -35.67 3.87
C VAL A 171 1.04 -36.62 3.14
N ASP A 172 0.14 -36.10 2.31
CA ASP A 172 -0.76 -36.93 1.50
C ASP A 172 -1.22 -36.16 0.25
N PRO A 173 -0.78 -36.57 -0.96
CA PRO A 173 -1.11 -35.86 -2.18
C PRO A 173 -2.59 -36.01 -2.57
N ARG A 174 -3.31 -37.05 -2.11
CA ARG A 174 -4.72 -37.28 -2.44
C ARG A 174 -5.60 -36.28 -1.71
N LEU A 175 -5.34 -36.05 -0.42
CA LEU A 175 -6.01 -35.00 0.35
C LEU A 175 -5.58 -33.60 -0.10
N ALA A 176 -4.33 -33.44 -0.52
CA ALA A 176 -3.82 -32.16 -1.03
C ALA A 176 -4.56 -31.67 -2.29
N LEU A 177 -5.10 -32.59 -3.12
CA LEU A 177 -5.91 -32.23 -4.29
C LEU A 177 -7.15 -31.42 -3.92
N VAL A 178 -7.73 -31.62 -2.73
CA VAL A 178 -8.88 -30.82 -2.27
C VAL A 178 -8.49 -29.34 -2.13
N LEU A 179 -7.24 -29.01 -1.84
CA LEU A 179 -6.79 -27.62 -1.75
C LEU A 179 -6.68 -26.91 -3.10
N LEU A 180 -6.82 -27.61 -4.24
CA LEU A 180 -6.99 -26.96 -5.55
C LEU A 180 -8.28 -26.13 -5.64
N LEU A 181 -9.23 -26.32 -4.71
CA LEU A 181 -10.39 -25.46 -4.55
C LEU A 181 -10.01 -24.06 -4.03
N VAL A 182 -8.94 -23.92 -3.24
CA VAL A 182 -8.56 -22.63 -2.60
C VAL A 182 -8.23 -21.53 -3.63
N PRO A 183 -7.45 -21.78 -4.70
CA PRO A 183 -7.24 -20.79 -5.77
C PRO A 183 -8.53 -20.27 -6.44
N LEU A 184 -9.66 -20.99 -6.34
CA LEU A 184 -10.95 -20.55 -6.90
C LEU A 184 -11.43 -19.23 -6.27
N VAL A 185 -11.00 -18.92 -5.05
CA VAL A 185 -11.21 -17.60 -4.39
C VAL A 185 -10.71 -16.44 -5.25
N LEU A 186 -9.67 -16.65 -6.06
CA LEU A 186 -9.10 -15.61 -6.92
C LEU A 186 -9.97 -15.31 -8.14
N TRP A 187 -10.88 -16.21 -8.51
CA TRP A 187 -11.72 -16.06 -9.69
C TRP A 187 -12.64 -14.82 -9.64
N PRO A 188 -13.48 -14.61 -8.60
CA PRO A 188 -14.34 -13.42 -8.53
C PRO A 188 -13.54 -12.11 -8.49
N VAL A 189 -12.37 -12.14 -7.82
CA VAL A 189 -11.45 -11.00 -7.71
C VAL A 189 -10.87 -10.63 -9.08
N ARG A 190 -10.36 -11.62 -9.84
CA ARG A 190 -9.79 -11.40 -11.18
C ARG A 190 -10.86 -10.95 -12.18
N ARG A 191 -12.03 -11.59 -12.17
CA ARG A 191 -13.16 -11.24 -13.05
C ARG A 191 -13.62 -9.80 -12.86
N SER A 192 -13.59 -9.31 -11.63
CA SER A 192 -14.12 -8.00 -11.24
C SER A 192 -13.04 -6.92 -11.09
N GLU A 193 -11.77 -7.24 -11.38
CA GLU A 193 -10.62 -6.38 -11.08
C GLU A 193 -10.75 -4.99 -11.72
N ALA A 194 -11.08 -4.93 -13.01
CA ALA A 194 -11.25 -3.66 -13.71
C ALA A 194 -12.35 -2.80 -13.09
N ARG A 195 -13.47 -3.42 -12.68
CA ARG A 195 -14.62 -2.74 -12.06
C ARG A 195 -14.29 -2.25 -10.65
N ILE A 196 -13.57 -3.04 -9.87
CA ILE A 196 -13.14 -2.64 -8.51
C ILE A 196 -12.17 -1.48 -8.61
N ASN A 197 -11.21 -1.54 -9.54
CA ASN A 197 -10.22 -0.49 -9.74
C ASN A 197 -10.86 0.83 -10.20
N THR A 198 -11.90 0.80 -11.04
CA THR A 198 -12.63 2.03 -11.41
C THR A 198 -13.37 2.62 -10.22
N VAL A 199 -14.01 1.80 -9.38
CA VAL A 199 -14.70 2.26 -8.16
C VAL A 199 -13.70 2.88 -7.16
N ILE A 200 -12.54 2.24 -6.96
CA ILE A 200 -11.47 2.78 -6.10
C ILE A 200 -11.00 4.15 -6.62
N ARG A 201 -10.77 4.28 -7.93
CA ARG A 201 -10.38 5.57 -8.54
C ARG A 201 -11.46 6.63 -8.38
N SER A 202 -12.74 6.29 -8.59
CA SER A 202 -13.84 7.24 -8.33
C SER A 202 -13.93 7.64 -6.86
N SER A 203 -13.59 6.74 -5.94
CA SER A 203 -13.57 7.03 -4.50
C SER A 203 -12.53 8.10 -4.18
N PHE A 204 -11.32 7.96 -4.74
CA PHE A 204 -10.29 9.00 -4.59
C PHE A 204 -10.70 10.32 -5.22
N ARG A 205 -11.34 10.30 -6.39
CA ARG A 205 -11.81 11.51 -7.06
C ARG A 205 -12.87 12.25 -6.24
N HIS A 206 -13.95 11.58 -5.84
CA HIS A 206 -15.02 12.22 -5.06
C HIS A 206 -14.51 12.72 -3.68
N ASN A 207 -13.57 12.01 -3.04
CA ASN A 207 -12.95 12.52 -1.82
C ASN A 207 -12.10 13.76 -2.10
N ALA A 208 -11.33 13.79 -3.19
CA ALA A 208 -10.55 14.96 -3.58
C ALA A 208 -11.45 16.17 -3.91
N ASP A 209 -12.56 15.96 -4.63
CA ASP A 209 -13.52 17.01 -4.96
C ASP A 209 -14.19 17.57 -3.69
N LEU A 210 -14.57 16.70 -2.75
CA LEU A 210 -15.11 17.10 -1.45
C LEU A 210 -14.08 17.89 -0.63
N SER A 211 -12.84 17.42 -0.53
CA SER A 211 -11.76 18.12 0.19
C SER A 211 -11.43 19.47 -0.45
N ALA A 212 -11.33 19.54 -1.78
CA ALA A 212 -11.07 20.79 -2.49
C ALA A 212 -12.21 21.79 -2.30
N HIS A 213 -13.46 21.32 -2.28
CA HIS A 213 -14.62 22.15 -2.00
C HIS A 213 -14.55 22.74 -0.58
N VAL A 214 -14.29 21.89 0.43
CA VAL A 214 -14.12 22.32 1.82
C VAL A 214 -12.99 23.34 1.94
N GLU A 215 -11.84 23.11 1.32
CA GLU A 215 -10.71 24.05 1.33
C GLU A 215 -11.07 25.38 0.66
N SER A 216 -11.82 25.35 -0.45
CA SER A 216 -12.23 26.55 -1.18
C SER A 216 -13.24 27.41 -0.41
N VAL A 217 -14.17 26.78 0.32
CA VAL A 217 -15.25 27.47 1.04
C VAL A 217 -14.81 27.91 2.44
N LEU A 218 -14.00 27.10 3.13
CA LEU A 218 -13.58 27.37 4.52
C LEU A 218 -12.31 28.23 4.64
N ASN A 219 -11.69 28.64 3.52
CA ASN A 219 -10.66 29.67 3.60
C ASN A 219 -11.29 31.04 3.94
N ARG A 220 -10.46 31.98 4.43
CA ARG A 220 -10.93 33.29 4.91
C ARG A 220 -11.79 34.02 3.88
N ASP A 221 -11.34 34.04 2.64
CA ASP A 221 -11.98 34.80 1.56
C ASP A 221 -13.27 34.12 1.07
N GLY A 222 -13.30 32.79 1.05
CA GLY A 222 -14.42 31.96 0.63
C GLY A 222 -15.59 32.02 1.61
N VAL A 223 -15.32 31.97 2.92
CA VAL A 223 -16.37 32.16 3.94
C VAL A 223 -16.94 33.57 3.87
N LEU A 224 -16.08 34.58 3.71
CA LEU A 224 -16.50 35.97 3.60
C LEU A 224 -17.38 36.18 2.37
N LEU A 225 -16.95 35.68 1.20
CA LEU A 225 -17.69 35.75 -0.05
C LEU A 225 -19.06 35.07 0.09
N ALA A 226 -19.10 33.84 0.59
CA ALA A 226 -20.36 33.10 0.74
C ALA A 226 -21.35 33.77 1.70
N ARG A 227 -20.85 34.47 2.73
CA ARG A 227 -21.68 35.28 3.64
C ARG A 227 -22.18 36.55 2.97
N GLN A 228 -21.30 37.29 2.30
CA GLN A 228 -21.64 38.56 1.65
C GLN A 228 -22.60 38.36 0.47
N SER A 229 -22.48 37.25 -0.25
CA SER A 229 -23.35 36.92 -1.39
C SER A 229 -24.64 36.20 -1.00
N GLY A 230 -24.88 35.92 0.29
CA GLY A 230 -26.04 35.15 0.76
C GLY A 230 -26.08 33.69 0.26
N ALA A 231 -24.95 33.13 -0.17
CA ALA A 231 -24.88 31.83 -0.84
C ALA A 231 -24.69 30.62 0.10
N LEU A 232 -24.79 30.81 1.42
CA LEU A 232 -24.54 29.74 2.40
C LEU A 232 -25.38 28.48 2.16
N ASP A 233 -26.66 28.64 1.79
CA ASP A 233 -27.52 27.48 1.50
C ASP A 233 -27.17 26.79 0.18
N VAL A 234 -26.62 27.52 -0.79
CA VAL A 234 -26.09 26.93 -2.03
C VAL A 234 -24.88 26.08 -1.72
N GLU A 235 -23.94 26.60 -0.92
CA GLU A 235 -22.75 25.87 -0.49
C GLU A 235 -23.10 24.62 0.34
N ARG A 236 -24.07 24.72 1.26
CA ARG A 236 -24.59 23.56 2.03
C ARG A 236 -25.17 22.47 1.12
N ARG A 237 -25.97 22.85 0.11
CA ARG A 237 -26.53 21.89 -0.86
C ARG A 237 -25.42 21.25 -1.69
N ARG A 238 -24.44 22.04 -2.14
CA ARG A 238 -23.29 21.55 -2.92
C ARG A 238 -22.44 20.56 -2.13
N PHE A 239 -22.15 20.86 -0.87
CA PHE A 239 -21.51 19.92 0.04
C PHE A 239 -22.33 18.63 0.20
N GLY A 240 -23.65 18.74 0.38
CA GLY A 240 -24.56 17.60 0.47
C GLY A 240 -24.51 16.67 -0.76
N VAL A 241 -24.42 17.22 -1.96
CA VAL A 241 -24.27 16.46 -3.21
C VAL A 241 -22.93 15.70 -3.23
N LEU A 242 -21.82 16.39 -2.95
CA LEU A 242 -20.47 15.80 -2.93
C LEU A 242 -20.35 14.71 -1.85
N ALA A 243 -20.85 14.97 -0.64
CA ALA A 243 -20.91 13.97 0.43
C ALA A 243 -21.77 12.76 0.04
N GLY A 244 -22.86 12.99 -0.71
CA GLY A 244 -23.68 11.94 -1.30
C GLY A 244 -22.94 11.08 -2.32
N GLU A 245 -22.05 11.64 -3.13
CA GLU A 245 -21.18 10.91 -4.07
C GLU A 245 -20.12 10.06 -3.37
N VAL A 246 -19.48 10.62 -2.33
CA VAL A 246 -18.55 9.89 -1.47
C VAL A 246 -19.26 8.70 -0.82
N ARG A 247 -20.45 8.93 -0.23
CA ARG A 247 -21.28 7.86 0.37
C ARG A 247 -21.64 6.78 -0.64
N ARG A 248 -22.14 7.15 -1.83
CA ARG A 248 -22.50 6.19 -2.90
C ARG A 248 -21.32 5.32 -3.29
N THR A 249 -20.13 5.92 -3.40
CA THR A 249 -18.91 5.19 -3.78
C THR A 249 -18.41 4.29 -2.66
N ALA A 250 -18.47 4.77 -1.41
CA ALA A 250 -18.14 3.98 -0.23
C ALA A 250 -19.04 2.74 -0.09
N LEU A 251 -20.36 2.89 -0.30
CA LEU A 251 -21.31 1.77 -0.29
C LEU A 251 -21.04 0.75 -1.40
N ARG A 252 -20.70 1.20 -2.62
CA ARG A 252 -20.28 0.29 -3.71
C ARG A 252 -19.00 -0.47 -3.35
N LEU A 253 -18.03 0.19 -2.72
CA LEU A 253 -16.79 -0.48 -2.32
C LEU A 253 -17.03 -1.46 -1.17
N ALA A 254 -17.93 -1.12 -0.23
CA ALA A 254 -18.36 -2.00 0.85
C ALA A 254 -19.10 -3.23 0.32
N SER A 255 -20.00 -3.08 -0.66
CA SER A 255 -20.69 -4.22 -1.27
C SER A 255 -19.73 -5.13 -2.03
N TRP A 256 -18.73 -4.58 -2.73
CA TRP A 256 -17.66 -5.38 -3.34
C TRP A 256 -16.86 -6.16 -2.31
N ARG A 257 -16.48 -5.53 -1.18
CA ARG A 257 -15.77 -6.22 -0.09
C ARG A 257 -16.62 -7.32 0.53
N ALA A 258 -17.90 -7.06 0.79
CA ALA A 258 -18.83 -8.05 1.32
C ALA A 258 -19.01 -9.23 0.36
N GLY A 259 -19.17 -8.98 -0.95
CA GLY A 259 -19.28 -10.02 -1.96
C GLY A 259 -18.02 -10.88 -2.09
N ILE A 260 -16.84 -10.26 -2.08
CA ILE A 260 -15.55 -10.99 -2.08
C ILE A 260 -15.41 -11.81 -0.78
N GLY A 261 -15.76 -11.24 0.37
CA GLY A 261 -15.74 -11.93 1.65
C GLY A 261 -16.68 -13.14 1.69
N ALA A 262 -17.90 -13.00 1.18
CA ALA A 262 -18.87 -14.09 1.10
C ALA A 262 -18.40 -15.21 0.15
N ALA A 263 -17.83 -14.86 -1.02
CA ALA A 263 -17.26 -15.85 -1.93
C ALA A 263 -16.07 -16.57 -1.32
N TYR A 264 -15.19 -15.83 -0.63
CA TYR A 264 -14.06 -16.37 0.12
C TYR A 264 -14.54 -17.39 1.16
N GLU A 265 -15.51 -17.02 2.01
CA GLU A 265 -16.02 -17.88 3.09
C GLU A 265 -16.70 -19.14 2.53
N THR A 266 -17.45 -18.98 1.44
CA THR A 266 -18.12 -20.09 0.76
C THR A 266 -17.12 -21.11 0.23
N VAL A 267 -16.03 -20.66 -0.41
CA VAL A 267 -15.00 -21.57 -0.93
C VAL A 267 -14.26 -22.27 0.21
N PHE A 268 -13.91 -21.57 1.28
CA PHE A 268 -13.24 -22.20 2.43
C PHE A 268 -14.14 -23.18 3.17
N THR A 269 -15.42 -22.85 3.34
CA THR A 269 -16.42 -23.77 3.91
C THR A 269 -16.57 -25.01 3.04
N ALA A 270 -16.77 -24.83 1.72
CA ALA A 270 -16.85 -25.95 0.77
C ALA A 270 -15.58 -26.81 0.76
N THR A 271 -14.40 -26.19 0.82
CA THR A 271 -13.11 -26.90 0.90
C THR A 271 -13.01 -27.69 2.21
N THR A 272 -13.44 -27.11 3.34
CA THR A 272 -13.46 -27.78 4.64
C THR A 272 -14.43 -28.98 4.62
N THR A 273 -15.63 -28.81 4.08
CA THR A 273 -16.61 -29.90 3.93
C THR A 273 -16.09 -31.00 3.02
N ALA A 274 -15.49 -30.67 1.88
CA ALA A 274 -14.89 -31.63 0.96
C ALA A 274 -13.73 -32.39 1.62
N LEU A 275 -12.90 -31.68 2.39
CA LEU A 275 -11.78 -32.27 3.13
C LEU A 275 -12.27 -33.23 4.22
N LEU A 276 -13.33 -32.87 4.96
CA LEU A 276 -13.95 -33.75 5.95
C LEU A 276 -14.56 -34.99 5.29
N ALA A 277 -15.32 -34.82 4.21
CA ALA A 277 -15.95 -35.94 3.51
C ALA A 277 -14.92 -36.89 2.90
N GLY A 278 -13.91 -36.36 2.20
CA GLY A 278 -12.83 -37.14 1.60
C GLY A 278 -11.91 -37.78 2.64
N GLY A 279 -11.54 -37.02 3.67
CA GLY A 279 -10.70 -37.53 4.76
C GLY A 279 -11.39 -38.57 5.61
N ALA A 280 -12.69 -38.43 5.92
CA ALA A 280 -13.44 -39.47 6.62
C ALA A 280 -13.48 -40.80 5.84
N LEU A 281 -13.60 -40.73 4.51
CA LEU A 281 -13.55 -41.92 3.66
C LEU A 281 -12.15 -42.59 3.66
N LEU A 282 -11.08 -41.80 3.65
CA LEU A 282 -9.70 -42.30 3.70
C LEU A 282 -9.35 -42.89 5.08
N VAL A 283 -9.84 -42.26 6.15
CA VAL A 283 -9.68 -42.76 7.53
C VAL A 283 -10.42 -44.07 7.74
N THR A 284 -11.65 -44.21 7.24
CA THR A 284 -12.40 -45.47 7.36
C THR A 284 -11.78 -46.62 6.56
N ARG A 285 -11.05 -46.31 5.49
CA ARG A 285 -10.25 -47.29 4.72
C ARG A 285 -8.91 -47.63 5.36
N GLY A 286 -8.49 -46.90 6.40
CA GLY A 286 -7.18 -47.06 7.04
C GLY A 286 -6.01 -46.50 6.23
N ASP A 287 -6.26 -45.78 5.14
CA ASP A 287 -5.21 -45.16 4.31
C ASP A 287 -4.52 -43.99 5.04
N VAL A 288 -5.26 -43.30 5.91
CA VAL A 288 -4.85 -42.06 6.56
C VAL A 288 -5.26 -42.06 8.04
N SER A 289 -4.43 -41.51 8.92
CA SER A 289 -4.75 -41.38 10.35
C SER A 289 -5.70 -40.22 10.66
N VAL A 290 -6.41 -40.28 11.79
CA VAL A 290 -7.25 -39.17 12.27
C VAL A 290 -6.41 -37.91 12.51
N GLY A 291 -5.21 -38.03 13.06
CA GLY A 291 -4.29 -36.90 13.24
C GLY A 291 -3.90 -36.24 11.92
N THR A 292 -3.80 -37.01 10.83
CA THR A 292 -3.57 -36.44 9.50
C THR A 292 -4.75 -35.59 9.05
N LEU A 293 -5.99 -36.06 9.20
CA LEU A 293 -7.17 -35.25 8.85
C LEU A 293 -7.21 -33.93 9.66
N VAL A 294 -6.93 -33.99 10.96
CA VAL A 294 -6.87 -32.80 11.82
C VAL A 294 -5.75 -31.84 11.36
N LEU A 295 -4.58 -32.37 11.00
CA LEU A 295 -3.48 -31.57 10.44
C LEU A 295 -3.91 -30.82 9.18
N PHE A 296 -4.62 -31.47 8.26
CA PHE A 296 -5.12 -30.81 7.05
C PHE A 296 -6.12 -29.69 7.38
N LEU A 297 -7.02 -29.89 8.34
CA LEU A 297 -7.98 -28.87 8.77
C LEU A 297 -7.28 -27.65 9.39
N LEU A 298 -6.25 -27.88 10.20
CA LEU A 298 -5.46 -26.81 10.80
C LEU A 298 -4.69 -26.01 9.76
N TYR A 299 -4.05 -26.69 8.80
CA TYR A 299 -3.37 -26.02 7.70
C TYR A 299 -4.33 -25.25 6.78
N LEU A 300 -5.53 -25.79 6.54
CA LEU A 300 -6.56 -25.07 5.79
C LEU A 300 -6.93 -23.75 6.49
N ARG A 301 -7.11 -23.78 7.82
CA ARG A 301 -7.33 -22.58 8.63
C ARG A 301 -6.12 -21.66 8.63
N GLN A 302 -4.89 -22.19 8.61
CA GLN A 302 -3.67 -21.39 8.56
C GLN A 302 -3.49 -20.65 7.23
N ILE A 303 -3.91 -21.24 6.11
CA ILE A 303 -3.88 -20.64 4.77
C ILE A 303 -4.88 -19.48 4.62
N GLN A 304 -5.99 -19.48 5.36
CA GLN A 304 -7.02 -18.44 5.29
C GLN A 304 -6.46 -17.02 5.44
N GLY A 305 -5.72 -16.76 6.52
CA GLY A 305 -5.14 -15.44 6.80
C GLY A 305 -4.23 -14.90 5.68
N PRO A 306 -3.21 -15.68 5.24
CA PRO A 306 -2.36 -15.34 4.11
C PRO A 306 -3.10 -15.06 2.79
N VAL A 307 -4.10 -15.89 2.43
CA VAL A 307 -4.89 -15.67 1.21
C VAL A 307 -5.66 -14.35 1.29
N SER A 308 -6.37 -14.12 2.41
CA SER A 308 -7.11 -12.88 2.65
C SER A 308 -6.20 -11.66 2.60
N THR A 309 -5.01 -11.77 3.22
CA THR A 309 -3.99 -10.71 3.22
C THR A 309 -3.59 -10.35 1.80
N LEU A 310 -3.17 -11.32 0.98
CA LEU A 310 -2.75 -11.09 -0.41
C LEU A 310 -3.85 -10.46 -1.28
N VAL A 311 -5.11 -10.87 -1.07
CA VAL A 311 -6.27 -10.25 -1.76
C VAL A 311 -6.42 -8.78 -1.33
N GLY A 312 -6.25 -8.50 -0.03
CA GLY A 312 -6.35 -7.17 0.56
C GLY A 312 -5.23 -6.19 0.17
N LEU A 313 -4.03 -6.68 -0.18
CA LEU A 313 -2.86 -5.84 -0.50
C LEU A 313 -3.03 -4.94 -1.73
N ARG A 314 -4.03 -5.20 -2.58
CA ARG A 314 -4.28 -4.44 -3.82
C ARG A 314 -4.54 -2.95 -3.56
N TYR A 315 -5.40 -2.63 -2.59
CA TYR A 315 -5.76 -1.25 -2.28
C TYR A 315 -4.57 -0.41 -1.80
N PRO A 316 -3.81 -0.82 -0.75
CA PRO A 316 -2.64 -0.06 -0.32
C PRO A 316 -1.55 -0.01 -1.40
N ALA A 317 -1.38 -1.05 -2.23
CA ALA A 317 -0.42 -1.03 -3.33
C ALA A 317 -0.79 0.01 -4.41
N ILE A 318 -2.06 0.10 -4.82
CA ILE A 318 -2.50 1.13 -5.78
C ILE A 318 -2.33 2.53 -5.20
N ARG A 319 -2.72 2.72 -3.92
CA ARG A 319 -2.59 4.01 -3.22
C ARG A 319 -1.14 4.46 -3.13
N ALA A 320 -0.25 3.57 -2.69
CA ALA A 320 1.18 3.84 -2.60
C ALA A 320 1.75 4.18 -3.98
N GLY A 321 1.33 3.49 -5.04
CA GLY A 321 1.79 3.76 -6.42
C GLY A 321 1.52 5.16 -6.91
N ALA A 322 0.28 5.61 -6.73
CA ALA A 322 -0.10 6.96 -7.11
C ALA A 322 0.69 8.01 -6.31
N ALA A 323 0.92 7.76 -5.03
CA ALA A 323 1.70 8.64 -4.17
C ALA A 323 3.20 8.67 -4.57
N PHE A 324 3.81 7.52 -4.86
CA PHE A 324 5.18 7.44 -5.33
C PHE A 324 5.41 8.18 -6.64
N GLY A 325 4.47 8.09 -7.59
CA GLY A 325 4.52 8.88 -8.81
C GLY A 325 4.69 10.36 -8.50
N ARG A 326 3.80 10.92 -7.66
CA ARG A 326 3.85 12.33 -7.27
C ARG A 326 5.10 12.74 -6.49
N VAL A 327 5.59 11.88 -5.60
CA VAL A 327 6.83 12.14 -4.83
C VAL A 327 8.05 12.15 -5.75
N PHE A 328 8.17 11.17 -6.65
CA PHE A 328 9.30 11.10 -7.57
C PHE A 328 9.28 12.19 -8.64
N ASP A 329 8.10 12.64 -9.08
CA ASP A 329 7.99 13.78 -10.00
C ASP A 329 8.63 15.05 -9.39
N VAL A 330 8.50 15.25 -8.07
CA VAL A 330 9.15 16.37 -7.38
C VAL A 330 10.64 16.10 -7.19
N LEU A 331 11.04 14.89 -6.78
CA LEU A 331 12.46 14.56 -6.60
C LEU A 331 13.27 14.67 -7.91
N ASP A 332 12.65 14.41 -9.04
CA ASP A 332 13.26 14.50 -10.37
C ASP A 332 13.22 15.93 -10.97
N SER A 333 12.49 16.87 -10.36
CA SER A 333 12.38 18.25 -10.85
C SER A 333 13.73 18.97 -10.79
N ALA A 334 14.04 19.83 -11.77
CA ALA A 334 15.32 20.56 -11.79
C ALA A 334 15.39 21.59 -10.65
N VAL A 335 16.50 21.59 -9.92
CA VAL A 335 16.80 22.53 -8.82
C VAL A 335 17.76 23.58 -9.32
N LEU A 336 17.67 24.79 -8.77
CA LEU A 336 18.61 25.86 -9.08
C LEU A 336 20.04 25.41 -8.77
N PRO A 337 21.05 25.83 -9.56
CA PRO A 337 22.44 25.66 -9.19
C PRO A 337 22.66 26.31 -7.82
N VAL A 338 22.96 25.50 -6.81
CA VAL A 338 23.41 26.02 -5.52
C VAL A 338 24.86 26.49 -5.72
N PRO A 339 25.21 27.73 -5.32
CA PRO A 339 26.60 28.19 -5.36
C PRO A 339 27.50 27.20 -4.62
N GLU A 340 28.67 26.87 -5.17
CA GLU A 340 29.60 25.95 -4.53
C GLU A 340 29.93 26.40 -3.09
N ARG A 341 29.92 25.47 -2.14
CA ARG A 341 30.32 25.75 -0.74
C ARG A 341 31.74 26.31 -0.74
N GLY A 342 31.90 27.55 -0.31
CA GLY A 342 33.18 28.26 -0.32
C GLY A 342 33.30 29.34 -1.40
N SER A 343 32.30 29.50 -2.28
CA SER A 343 32.14 30.71 -3.08
C SER A 343 31.97 31.91 -2.15
N ARG A 344 33.07 32.60 -1.86
CA ARG A 344 33.01 33.91 -1.23
C ARG A 344 32.39 34.85 -2.26
N PRO A 345 31.31 35.58 -1.94
CA PRO A 345 30.91 36.68 -2.79
C PRO A 345 32.14 37.56 -2.97
N ARG A 346 32.46 37.91 -4.22
CA ARG A 346 33.56 38.83 -4.49
C ARG A 346 33.28 40.08 -3.66
N ALA A 347 34.19 40.44 -2.75
CA ALA A 347 34.02 41.62 -1.91
C ALA A 347 33.75 42.81 -2.84
N VAL A 348 32.54 43.35 -2.76
CA VAL A 348 32.19 44.56 -3.47
C VAL A 348 32.76 45.69 -2.61
N ALA A 349 33.66 46.50 -3.15
CA ALA A 349 34.19 47.66 -2.44
C ALA A 349 32.99 48.52 -2.00
N GLU A 350 32.94 48.89 -0.71
CA GLU A 350 31.81 49.60 -0.12
C GLU A 350 31.60 51.00 -0.73
N ASP A 351 32.63 51.53 -1.40
CA ASP A 351 32.59 52.80 -2.11
C ASP A 351 32.21 52.62 -3.59
N GLY A 352 31.02 53.13 -3.96
CA GLY A 352 30.65 53.35 -5.35
C GLY A 352 29.99 52.17 -6.07
N VAL A 353 29.12 51.40 -5.41
CA VAL A 353 28.31 50.36 -6.08
C VAL A 353 27.36 51.00 -7.10
N VAL A 354 27.70 50.89 -8.38
CA VAL A 354 26.84 51.34 -9.50
C VAL A 354 26.04 50.16 -10.04
N LEU A 355 24.72 50.17 -9.82
CA LEU A 355 23.78 49.23 -10.45
C LEU A 355 23.38 49.78 -11.84
N ARG A 356 23.68 49.05 -12.91
CA ARG A 356 23.32 49.45 -14.28
C ARG A 356 22.56 48.33 -14.99
N PHE A 357 21.34 48.62 -15.43
CA PHE A 357 20.60 47.79 -16.38
C PHE A 357 20.94 48.25 -17.80
N ARG A 358 21.32 47.32 -18.69
CA ARG A 358 21.53 47.59 -20.12
C ARG A 358 20.73 46.58 -20.92
N ASP A 359 19.80 47.08 -21.74
CA ASP A 359 18.98 46.30 -22.69
C ASP A 359 18.36 45.03 -22.07
N VAL A 360 17.84 45.16 -20.84
CA VAL A 360 17.23 44.03 -20.13
C VAL A 360 15.74 43.96 -20.46
N SER A 361 15.35 42.93 -21.21
CA SER A 361 13.96 42.51 -21.35
C SER A 361 13.71 41.27 -20.47
N PHE A 362 12.64 41.28 -19.69
CA PHE A 362 12.24 40.16 -18.85
C PHE A 362 10.79 39.76 -19.14
N GLU A 363 10.58 38.47 -19.39
CA GLU A 363 9.26 37.88 -19.50
C GLU A 363 9.14 36.77 -18.44
N HIS A 364 8.06 36.81 -17.66
CA HIS A 364 7.77 35.73 -16.73
C HIS A 364 7.38 34.50 -17.54
N VAL A 365 8.03 33.36 -17.27
CA VAL A 365 7.63 32.08 -17.88
C VAL A 365 6.15 31.84 -17.53
N PRO A 366 5.27 31.64 -18.52
CA PRO A 366 3.85 31.42 -18.26
C PRO A 366 3.67 30.18 -17.38
N ALA A 367 2.74 30.25 -16.43
CA ALA A 367 2.52 29.24 -15.38
C ALA A 367 2.32 27.81 -15.93
N ASP A 368 1.88 27.69 -17.18
CA ASP A 368 1.64 26.42 -17.85
C ASP A 368 2.93 25.66 -18.20
N GLU A 369 4.06 26.37 -18.42
CA GLU A 369 5.36 25.76 -18.75
C GLU A 369 6.21 25.41 -17.53
N VAL A 370 5.98 26.05 -16.38
CA VAL A 370 6.68 25.77 -15.10
C VAL A 370 5.99 24.66 -14.30
N SER A 371 4.79 24.24 -14.73
CA SER A 371 4.02 23.22 -14.03
C SER A 371 4.71 21.86 -14.11
N ILE A 372 5.13 21.33 -12.95
CA ILE A 372 5.45 19.89 -12.83
C ILE A 372 4.20 19.14 -13.33
N PRO A 373 4.33 18.11 -14.19
CA PRO A 373 3.23 17.47 -14.94
C PRO A 373 2.03 16.93 -14.12
N ALA A 374 2.09 17.01 -12.79
CA ALA A 374 1.03 16.63 -11.86
C ALA A 374 0.21 17.81 -11.30
N CYS A 375 0.48 19.06 -11.69
CA CYS A 375 -0.37 20.19 -11.33
C CYS A 375 -1.33 20.44 -12.49
N PRO A 376 -2.64 20.13 -12.39
CA PRO A 376 -3.57 20.66 -13.38
C PRO A 376 -3.48 22.18 -13.28
N ALA A 377 -3.00 22.83 -14.34
CA ALA A 377 -3.24 24.24 -14.51
C ALA A 377 -4.74 24.48 -14.27
N PRO A 378 -5.14 25.51 -13.49
CA PRO A 378 -6.54 25.82 -13.32
C PRO A 378 -7.12 26.03 -14.72
N ARG A 379 -7.98 25.09 -15.17
CA ARG A 379 -8.67 25.23 -16.46
C ARG A 379 -9.36 26.58 -16.42
N ARG A 380 -8.96 27.50 -17.31
CA ARG A 380 -9.70 28.74 -17.55
C ARG A 380 -11.12 28.30 -17.92
N CYS A 381 -12.08 28.55 -17.02
CA CYS A 381 -13.48 28.53 -17.41
C CYS A 381 -13.63 29.59 -18.51
N PRO A 382 -14.17 29.25 -19.70
CA PRO A 382 -14.52 30.27 -20.66
C PRO A 382 -15.62 31.12 -20.04
N VAL A 383 -15.28 32.35 -19.66
CA VAL A 383 -16.27 33.38 -19.36
C VAL A 383 -17.00 33.63 -20.68
N PRO A 384 -18.34 33.46 -20.76
CA PRO A 384 -19.07 33.86 -21.95
C PRO A 384 -18.90 35.37 -22.10
N ALA A 385 -18.44 35.79 -23.28
CA ALA A 385 -18.33 37.20 -23.62
C ALA A 385 -19.71 37.86 -23.43
N CYS A 386 -19.81 38.80 -22.49
CA CYS A 386 -20.87 39.79 -22.52
C CYS A 386 -20.61 40.68 -23.74
N SER A 387 -21.39 40.49 -24.80
CA SER A 387 -21.54 41.48 -25.86
C SER A 387 -22.35 42.66 -25.32
N ALA A 388 -21.79 43.86 -25.50
CA ALA A 388 -22.47 45.14 -25.31
C ALA A 388 -23.60 45.32 -26.33
#